data_AF-A0A935VIL9-F1
#
_entry.id   AF-A0A935VIL9-F1
#
_cell.length_a   1.000
_cell.length_b   1.000
_cell.length_c   1.000
_cell.angle_alpha   90.00
_cell.angle_beta   90.00
_cell.angle_gamma   90.00
#
_symmetry.space_group_name_H-M   'P 1'
#
loop_
_entity.id
_entity.type
_entity.pdbx_description
1 polymer ?
#
loop_
_entity_poly.entity_id
_entity_poly.type
_entity_poly.pdbx_seq_one_letter_code
_entity_poly.pdbx_strand_id
1 'polypeptide(L)'
;MQVRSISDIKKELKELSKEELAELCLALGKYKRDNKAYMDYLLFEAHDPETFIAVAKKEVDDFFTEITQTNLYLVKEKFTQDLKNNWALCQIYWLKRKRS
;
A
#
# COMPACT_ATOMS: atom_id res chain seq x y z
N MET A 1 5.01 -27.38 -2.93
CA MET A 1 5.96 -26.26 -2.88
C MET A 1 6.11 -25.86 -1.41
N GLN A 2 7.28 -26.07 -0.81
CA GLN A 2 7.54 -25.69 0.59
C GLN A 2 7.82 -24.18 0.62
N VAL A 3 7.03 -23.43 1.37
CA VAL A 3 7.27 -21.99 1.57
C VAL A 3 8.41 -21.85 2.57
N ARG A 4 9.54 -21.25 2.15
CA ARG A 4 10.69 -21.01 3.05
C ARG A 4 10.28 -20.07 4.18
N SER A 5 10.94 -20.22 5.33
CA SER A 5 10.69 -19.36 6.48
C SER A 5 11.09 -17.91 6.17
N ILE A 6 10.47 -16.94 6.84
CA ILE A 6 10.81 -15.51 6.68
C ILE A 6 12.30 -15.27 6.98
N SER A 7 12.88 -16.05 7.89
CA SER A 7 14.30 -16.03 8.25
C SER A 7 15.22 -16.40 7.09
N ASP A 8 14.86 -17.41 6.30
CA ASP A 8 15.67 -17.87 5.17
C ASP A 8 15.58 -16.87 4.01
N ILE A 9 14.37 -16.39 3.71
CA ILE A 9 14.12 -15.35 2.71
C ILE A 9 14.94 -14.09 3.02
N LYS A 10 15.04 -13.70 4.30
CA LYS A 10 15.85 -12.56 4.74
C LYS A 10 17.36 -12.76 4.53
N LYS A 11 17.88 -13.99 4.61
CA LYS A 11 19.30 -14.26 4.37
C LYS A 11 19.62 -14.13 2.88
N GLU A 12 18.80 -14.76 2.04
CA GLU A 12 18.92 -14.67 0.58
C GLU A 12 18.82 -13.23 0.08
N LEU A 13 17.87 -12.45 0.60
CA LEU A 13 17.73 -11.02 0.29
C LEU A 13 18.95 -10.17 0.67
N LYS A 14 19.75 -10.59 1.65
CA LYS A 14 20.98 -9.87 2.03
C LYS A 14 22.19 -10.26 1.17
N GLU A 15 22.16 -11.44 0.56
CA GLU A 15 23.23 -11.95 -0.30
C GLU A 15 23.07 -11.46 -1.75
N LEU A 16 21.84 -11.11 -2.16
CA LEU A 16 21.52 -10.54 -3.47
C LEU A 16 22.16 -9.16 -3.71
N SER A 17 22.51 -8.89 -4.96
CA SER A 17 23.00 -7.58 -5.38
C SER A 17 21.88 -6.53 -5.38
N LYS A 18 22.25 -5.24 -5.36
CA LYS A 18 21.27 -4.13 -5.37
C LYS A 18 20.38 -4.13 -6.61
N GLU A 19 20.94 -4.54 -7.75
CA GLU A 19 20.24 -4.59 -9.04
C GLU A 19 19.21 -5.72 -9.06
N GLU A 20 19.60 -6.93 -8.65
CA GLU A 20 18.69 -8.07 -8.55
C GLU A 20 17.59 -7.83 -7.51
N LEU A 21 17.91 -7.16 -6.40
CA LEU A 21 16.94 -6.79 -5.37
C LEU A 21 15.90 -5.79 -5.90
N ALA A 22 16.32 -4.82 -6.70
CA ALA A 22 15.42 -3.88 -7.35
C ALA A 22 14.47 -4.59 -8.35
N GLU A 23 15.00 -5.52 -9.15
CA GLU A 23 14.19 -6.33 -10.07
C GLU A 23 13.18 -7.20 -9.34
N LEU A 24 13.58 -7.82 -8.22
CA LEU A 24 12.70 -8.60 -7.35
C LEU A 24 11.58 -7.75 -6.76
N CYS A 25 11.89 -6.55 -6.26
CA CYS A 25 10.89 -5.60 -5.78
C CYS A 25 9.90 -5.19 -6.88
N LEU A 26 10.39 -4.95 -8.10
CA LEU A 26 9.52 -4.65 -9.25
C LEU A 26 8.63 -5.84 -9.63
N ALA A 27 9.15 -7.07 -9.58
CA ALA A 27 8.37 -8.28 -9.80
C ALA A 27 7.25 -8.44 -8.74
N LEU A 28 7.56 -8.17 -7.47
CA LEU A 28 6.58 -8.19 -6.37
C LEU A 28 5.47 -7.13 -6.55
N GLY A 29 5.83 -5.93 -7.02
CA GLY A 29 4.87 -4.86 -7.33
C GLY A 29 3.96 -5.18 -8.52
N LYS A 30 4.48 -5.88 -9.54
CA LYS A 30 3.67 -6.39 -10.67
C LYS A 30 2.73 -7.52 -10.26
N TYR A 31 3.13 -8.34 -9.30
CA TYR A 31 2.35 -9.51 -8.87
C TYR A 31 1.08 -9.14 -8.09
N LYS A 32 1.14 -8.14 -7.20
CA LYS A 32 -0.01 -7.73 -6.37
C LYS A 32 -0.13 -6.20 -6.29
N ARG A 33 -1.34 -5.68 -6.53
CA ARG A 33 -1.63 -4.24 -6.41
C ARG A 33 -1.29 -3.69 -5.02
N ASP A 34 -1.58 -4.44 -3.96
CA ASP A 34 -1.26 -4.04 -2.58
C ASP A 34 0.25 -3.87 -2.37
N ASN A 35 1.08 -4.70 -3.01
CA ASN A 35 2.53 -4.59 -2.90
C ASN A 35 3.03 -3.31 -3.57
N LYS A 36 2.45 -2.96 -4.73
CA LYS A 36 2.77 -1.70 -5.42
C LYS A 36 2.40 -0.49 -4.56
N ALA A 37 1.19 -0.47 -4.01
CA ALA A 37 0.75 0.60 -3.11
C ALA A 37 1.65 0.71 -1.87
N TYR A 38 2.04 -0.43 -1.28
CA TYR A 38 2.92 -0.41 -0.12
C TYR A 38 4.34 0.07 -0.44
N MET A 39 4.87 -0.29 -1.60
CA MET A 39 6.16 0.23 -2.05
C MET A 39 6.11 1.74 -2.29
N ASP A 40 5.02 2.23 -2.87
CA ASP A 40 4.77 3.66 -3.08
C ASP A 40 4.78 4.40 -1.73
N TYR A 41 4.03 3.89 -0.76
CA TYR A 41 4.05 4.41 0.61
C TYR A 41 5.46 4.40 1.23
N LEU A 42 6.18 3.28 1.13
CA LEU A 42 7.52 3.18 1.73
C LEU A 42 8.55 4.13 1.12
N LEU A 43 8.48 4.35 -0.19
CA LEU A 43 9.45 5.16 -0.92
C LEU A 43 9.12 6.66 -0.87
N PHE A 44 7.84 7.02 -0.91
CA PHE A 44 7.41 8.40 -1.10
C PHE A 44 6.66 9.00 0.08
N GLU A 45 6.09 8.22 1.00
CA GLU A 45 5.20 8.78 2.04
C GLU A 45 5.61 8.38 3.47
N ALA A 46 6.49 7.39 3.62
CA ALA A 46 6.95 6.91 4.91
C ALA A 46 7.77 7.94 5.70
N HIS A 47 8.23 9.01 5.05
CA HIS A 47 8.98 10.09 5.71
C HIS A 47 8.07 11.08 6.45
N ASP A 48 6.79 11.20 6.04
CA ASP A 48 5.81 12.07 6.68
C ASP A 48 4.42 11.38 6.79
N PRO A 49 4.29 10.45 7.77
CA PRO A 49 3.06 9.69 7.94
C PRO A 49 1.86 10.55 8.39
N GLU A 50 2.10 11.73 8.98
CA GLU A 50 1.02 12.61 9.42
C GLU A 50 0.38 13.33 8.24
N THR A 51 1.20 13.82 7.31
CA THR A 51 0.72 14.40 6.05
C THR A 51 -0.03 13.38 5.21
N PHE A 52 0.44 12.12 5.15
CA PHE A 52 -0.29 11.05 4.47
C PHE A 52 -1.71 10.85 5.02
N ILE A 53 -1.85 10.78 6.35
CA ILE A 53 -3.17 10.63 7.00
C ILE A 53 -4.06 11.85 6.73
N ALA A 54 -3.49 13.05 6.69
CA ALA A 54 -4.22 14.28 6.39
C ALA A 54 -4.72 14.31 4.92
N VAL A 55 -3.88 13.92 3.97
CA VAL A 55 -4.24 13.83 2.55
C VAL A 55 -5.30 12.75 2.33
N ALA A 56 -5.12 11.57 2.92
CA ALA A 56 -6.09 10.48 2.86
C ALA A 56 -7.48 10.88 3.38
N LYS A 57 -7.53 11.66 4.48
CA LYS A 57 -8.80 12.20 5.00
C LYS A 57 -9.42 13.19 4.03
N LYS A 58 -8.62 14.08 3.46
CA LYS A 58 -9.08 15.09 2.51
C LYS A 58 -9.64 14.45 1.23
N GLU A 59 -8.98 13.43 0.69
CA GLU A 59 -9.48 12.69 -0.48
C GLU A 59 -10.83 12.02 -0.22
N VAL A 60 -11.03 11.47 0.98
CA VAL A 60 -12.32 10.89 1.38
C VAL A 60 -13.39 11.99 1.47
N ASP A 61 -13.08 13.13 2.09
CA ASP A 61 -14.01 14.25 2.19
C ASP A 61 -14.38 14.80 0.80
N ASP A 62 -13.39 15.00 -0.08
CA ASP A 62 -13.58 15.46 -1.45
C ASP A 62 -14.44 14.46 -2.24
N PHE A 63 -14.18 13.16 -2.11
CA PHE A 63 -15.01 12.11 -2.70
C PHE A 63 -16.46 12.21 -2.23
N PHE A 64 -16.71 12.38 -0.93
CA PHE A 64 -18.07 12.55 -0.40
C PHE A 64 -18.78 13.81 -0.94
N THR A 65 -18.05 14.89 -1.22
CA THR A 65 -18.64 16.08 -1.85
C THR A 65 -19.06 15.84 -3.31
N GLU A 66 -18.26 15.09 -4.09
CA GLU A 66 -18.57 14.73 -5.49
C GLU A 66 -19.77 13.77 -5.62
N ILE A 67 -20.00 12.90 -4.64
CA ILE A 67 -21.12 11.94 -4.62
C ILE A 67 -22.48 12.63 -4.79
N THR A 68 -22.62 13.85 -4.28
CA THR A 68 -23.88 14.61 -4.31
C THR A 68 -24.42 14.84 -5.74
N GLN A 69 -23.59 14.67 -6.77
CA GLN A 69 -23.94 14.98 -8.17
C GLN A 69 -24.01 13.76 -9.10
N THR A 70 -23.69 12.53 -8.64
CA THR A 70 -23.47 11.37 -9.53
C THR A 70 -24.26 10.12 -9.12
N ASN A 71 -24.55 9.24 -10.10
CA ASN A 71 -25.26 7.97 -9.95
C ASN A 71 -24.69 7.09 -8.80
N LEU A 72 -25.49 6.89 -7.76
CA LEU A 72 -25.16 6.21 -6.50
C LEU A 72 -24.51 4.82 -6.66
N TYR A 73 -24.78 4.13 -7.77
CA TYR A 73 -24.20 2.82 -8.07
C TYR A 73 -22.70 2.89 -8.37
N LEU A 74 -22.28 3.81 -9.24
CA LEU A 74 -20.87 4.00 -9.60
C LEU A 74 -20.04 4.56 -8.44
N VAL A 75 -20.69 5.39 -7.62
CA VAL A 75 -20.13 5.91 -6.36
C VAL A 75 -19.78 4.77 -5.41
N LYS A 76 -20.71 3.83 -5.18
CA LYS A 76 -20.50 2.73 -4.25
C LYS A 76 -19.32 1.84 -4.66
N GLU A 77 -19.19 1.58 -5.96
CA GLU A 77 -18.09 0.78 -6.49
C GLU A 77 -16.74 1.47 -6.31
N LYS A 78 -16.63 2.75 -6.70
CA LYS A 78 -15.42 3.56 -6.51
C LYS A 78 -15.03 3.72 -5.04
N PHE A 79 -16.00 4.03 -4.19
CA PHE A 79 -15.80 4.14 -2.74
C PHE A 79 -15.25 2.86 -2.13
N THR A 80 -15.80 1.70 -2.54
CA THR A 80 -15.33 0.40 -2.05
C THR A 80 -13.91 0.10 -2.54
N GLN A 81 -13.55 0.56 -3.73
CA GLN A 81 -12.20 0.43 -4.30
C GLN A 81 -11.19 1.32 -3.56
N ASP A 82 -11.55 2.58 -3.33
CA ASP A 82 -10.69 3.57 -2.66
C ASP A 82 -10.51 3.25 -1.19
N LEU A 83 -11.57 2.86 -0.49
CA LEU A 83 -11.46 2.35 0.88
C LEU A 83 -10.57 1.11 0.95
N LYS A 84 -10.63 0.18 0.00
CA LYS A 84 -9.75 -0.99 -0.01
C LYS A 84 -8.28 -0.60 -0.17
N ASN A 85 -7.98 0.35 -1.05
CA ASN A 85 -6.62 0.82 -1.29
C ASN A 85 -6.06 1.59 -0.08
N ASN A 86 -6.86 2.53 0.45
CA ASN A 86 -6.44 3.42 1.54
C ASN A 86 -6.42 2.70 2.90
N TRP A 87 -7.40 1.83 3.17
CA TRP A 87 -7.40 0.98 4.36
C TRP A 87 -6.25 -0.01 4.35
N ALA A 88 -5.88 -0.58 3.19
CA ALA A 88 -4.72 -1.47 3.11
C ALA A 88 -3.44 -0.74 3.53
N LEU A 89 -3.24 0.51 3.09
CA LEU A 89 -2.10 1.34 3.52
C LEU A 89 -2.14 1.66 5.02
N CYS A 90 -3.30 2.07 5.53
CA CYS A 90 -3.50 2.29 6.97
C CYS A 90 -3.26 1.03 7.81
N GLN A 91 -3.71 -0.13 7.33
CA GLN A 91 -3.53 -1.42 7.98
C GLN A 91 -2.06 -1.83 7.98
N ILE A 92 -1.33 -1.59 6.90
CA ILE A 92 0.10 -1.87 6.84
C ILE A 92 0.88 -0.92 7.76
N TYR A 93 0.55 0.38 7.78
CA TYR A 93 1.11 1.34 8.71
C TYR A 93 0.90 0.90 10.17
N TRP A 94 -0.32 0.48 10.51
CA TRP A 94 -0.66 0.00 11.85
C TRP A 94 0.07 -1.30 12.20
N LEU A 95 0.18 -2.25 11.28
CA LEU A 95 0.93 -3.50 11.46
C LEU A 95 2.44 -3.27 11.63
N LYS A 96 3.02 -2.27 10.94
CA LYS A 96 4.44 -1.89 11.10
C LYS A 96 4.68 -1.26 12.46
N ARG A 97 3.79 -0.38 12.93
CA ARG A 97 3.87 0.27 14.25
C ARG A 97 3.66 -0.69 15.43
N LYS A 98 2.88 -1.77 15.26
CA LYS A 98 2.66 -2.79 16.31
C LYS A 98 3.80 -3.81 16.44
N ARG A 99 4.75 -3.82 15.49
CA ARG A 99 5.92 -4.71 15.47
C ARG A 99 7.23 -4.03 15.91
N SER A 100 7.23 -2.71 16.10
CA SER A 100 8.31 -1.96 16.78
C SER A 100 7.92 -1.73 18.24
#